data_AF-A0AA36MLV5-F1
#
_entry.id   AF-A0AA36MLV5-F1
#
_cell.length_a   1.000
_cell.length_b   1.000
_cell.length_c   1.000
_cell.angle_alpha   90.00
_cell.angle_beta   90.00
_cell.angle_gamma   90.00
#
_symmetry.space_group_name_H-M   'P 1'
#
loop_
_entity.id
_entity.type
_entity.pdbx_description
1 polymer ?
#
loop_
_entity_poly.entity_id
_entity_poly.type
_entity_poly.pdbx_seq_one_letter_code
_entity_poly.pdbx_strand_id
1 'polypeptide(L)'
;MQGHVADTEVIAVSAPRTVTIVGRAAGATDVINGRYDLASVCHGRPAYVHSRGDLCIRYLKEEHRWIIACLGQDNGCVAFAEAGHFQHPGHIELEWMLWEAGRGMFCADPGMRALVAPTVVRMAGRRAEAENARINGSYTLAGIMEGRPAYVQPGTHHLIRYSSRTDRWLLDTDGLVEPSLASRLYYWIFRGDLNAAGERCAAFSEASGSEHPGSSDLDWFVWESRRGNFLLDQGVCCTTAPPSLQVSGRAGWRENEFINGEYALAGTYLGRVYYQKPGTHIVIRFWPPRSCWLIDGLGLQPSDACSAFADCLADSESPADVCSSWLVYEATRGSHLADPCVAVSPSGDDGSAQMDEQMLCSSMC
;
A
#
# COMPACT_ATOMS: atom_id res chain seq x y z
N MET A 1 24.61 -25.74 -30.50
CA MET A 1 24.94 -25.35 -29.11
C MET A 1 24.72 -23.85 -29.05
N GLN A 2 23.61 -23.41 -28.47
CA GLN A 2 23.27 -21.98 -28.40
C GLN A 2 24.04 -21.40 -27.20
N GLY A 3 25.03 -20.56 -27.47
CA GLY A 3 25.82 -19.93 -26.42
C GLY A 3 25.01 -18.80 -25.78
N HIS A 4 24.68 -18.93 -24.50
CA HIS A 4 24.13 -17.82 -23.73
C HIS A 4 25.28 -16.87 -23.39
N VAL A 5 25.19 -15.62 -23.86
CA VAL A 5 26.11 -14.54 -23.46
C VAL A 5 25.43 -13.79 -22.32
N ALA A 6 26.15 -13.56 -21.22
CA ALA A 6 25.63 -12.79 -20.10
C ALA A 6 25.40 -11.34 -20.56
N ASP A 7 24.17 -10.86 -20.41
CA ASP A 7 23.83 -9.46 -20.68
C ASP A 7 24.17 -8.63 -19.44
N THR A 8 25.24 -7.83 -19.54
CA THR A 8 25.68 -6.96 -18.45
C THR A 8 24.74 -5.78 -18.20
N GLU A 9 23.80 -5.52 -19.11
CA GLU A 9 22.79 -4.47 -18.97
C GLU A 9 21.57 -4.94 -18.15
N VAL A 10 21.39 -6.26 -18.01
CA VAL A 10 20.30 -6.84 -17.22
C VAL A 10 20.76 -7.02 -15.78
N ILE A 11 20.27 -6.16 -14.89
CA ILE A 11 20.52 -6.25 -13.46
C ILE A 11 19.22 -6.59 -12.73
N ALA A 12 19.23 -7.70 -11.99
CA ALA A 12 18.17 -8.01 -11.04
C ALA A 12 18.51 -7.39 -9.67
N VAL A 13 17.57 -6.65 -9.09
CA VAL A 13 17.67 -6.10 -7.74
C VAL A 13 16.50 -6.58 -6.90
N SER A 14 16.78 -7.02 -5.67
CA SER A 14 15.74 -7.30 -4.67
C SER A 14 15.42 -6.00 -3.95
N ALA A 15 14.35 -5.34 -4.37
CA ALA A 15 14.01 -4.01 -3.88
C ALA A 15 12.49 -3.80 -3.87
N PRO A 16 11.95 -3.05 -2.89
CA PRO A 16 10.55 -2.66 -2.92
C PRO A 16 10.28 -1.78 -4.14
N ARG A 17 9.07 -1.92 -4.72
CA ARG A 17 8.62 -1.10 -5.86
C ARG A 17 8.51 0.38 -5.50
N THR A 18 8.14 0.66 -4.25
CA THR A 18 7.92 2.02 -3.74
C THR A 18 8.57 2.20 -2.39
N VAL A 19 9.11 3.39 -2.15
CA VAL A 19 9.58 3.85 -0.84
C VAL A 19 8.90 5.18 -0.55
N THR A 20 8.41 5.37 0.67
CA THR A 20 7.76 6.62 1.07
C THR A 20 8.61 7.31 2.14
N ILE A 21 8.97 8.57 1.91
CA ILE A 21 9.62 9.42 2.91
C ILE A 21 8.52 10.17 3.68
N VAL A 22 8.55 10.10 5.00
CA VAL A 22 7.61 10.82 5.87
C VAL A 22 8.31 11.42 7.08
N GLY A 23 7.62 12.31 7.77
CA GLY A 23 7.99 12.81 9.10
C GLY A 23 8.76 14.13 9.11
N ARG A 24 9.07 14.70 7.95
CA ARG A 24 9.58 16.07 7.89
C ARG A 24 8.45 17.08 8.12
N ALA A 25 8.60 17.96 9.11
CA ALA A 25 7.64 19.04 9.35
C ALA A 25 7.62 20.06 8.19
N ALA A 26 6.48 20.74 8.01
CA ALA A 26 6.33 21.79 7.00
C ALA A 26 7.45 22.84 7.11
N GLY A 27 8.13 23.11 6.01
CA GLY A 27 9.35 23.95 6.01
C GLY A 27 10.15 23.84 4.71
N ALA A 28 11.35 24.41 4.67
CA ALA A 28 12.15 24.53 3.44
C ALA A 28 12.54 23.19 2.77
N THR A 29 12.43 22.06 3.49
CA THR A 29 12.79 20.72 3.00
C THR A 29 11.64 19.71 3.11
N ASP A 30 10.40 20.16 3.32
CA ASP A 30 9.23 19.27 3.33
C ASP A 30 8.96 18.62 1.96
N VAL A 31 9.49 19.22 0.90
CA VAL A 31 9.49 18.70 -0.47
C VAL A 31 10.05 17.29 -0.60
N ILE A 32 10.86 16.81 0.34
CA ILE A 32 11.39 15.44 0.30
C ILE A 32 10.36 14.38 0.71
N ASN A 33 9.32 14.77 1.45
CA ASN A 33 8.25 13.87 1.85
C ASN A 33 7.48 13.43 0.59
N GLY A 34 7.03 12.18 0.60
CA GLY A 34 6.21 11.64 -0.46
C GLY A 34 6.69 10.28 -0.95
N ARG A 35 6.04 9.82 -2.02
CA ARG A 35 6.27 8.52 -2.64
C ARG A 35 7.40 8.61 -3.66
N TYR A 36 8.29 7.63 -3.61
CA TYR A 36 9.34 7.41 -4.59
C TYR A 36 9.14 6.04 -5.24
N ASP A 37 9.10 6.01 -6.57
CA ASP A 37 8.92 4.80 -7.37
C ASP A 37 10.26 4.29 -7.88
N LEU A 38 10.46 2.96 -7.85
CA LEU A 38 11.63 2.31 -8.41
C LEU A 38 11.72 2.62 -9.91
N ALA A 39 12.79 3.31 -10.31
CA ALA A 39 12.94 3.83 -11.67
C ALA A 39 14.12 3.19 -12.41
N SER A 40 15.21 2.89 -11.70
CA SER A 40 16.42 2.35 -12.31
C SER A 40 17.31 1.64 -11.30
N VAL A 41 18.47 1.18 -11.76
CA VAL A 41 19.54 0.63 -10.92
C VAL A 41 20.77 1.51 -11.07
N CYS A 42 21.33 1.96 -9.94
CA CYS A 42 22.54 2.77 -9.89
C CYS A 42 23.59 2.04 -9.03
N HIS A 43 24.76 1.77 -9.60
CA HIS A 43 25.84 1.03 -8.92
C HIS A 43 25.42 -0.33 -8.32
N GLY A 44 24.53 -1.06 -9.02
CA GLY A 44 24.02 -2.36 -8.56
C GLY A 44 23.00 -2.27 -7.43
N ARG A 45 22.48 -1.07 -7.13
CA ARG A 45 21.47 -0.81 -6.11
C ARG A 45 20.23 -0.14 -6.72
N PRO A 46 19.03 -0.34 -6.17
CA PRO A 46 17.83 0.32 -6.66
C PRO A 46 17.96 1.84 -6.57
N ALA A 47 17.44 2.55 -7.56
CA ALA A 47 17.30 3.99 -7.57
C ALA A 47 15.84 4.36 -7.80
N TYR A 48 15.36 5.30 -6.99
CA TYR A 48 13.97 5.69 -6.93
C TYR A 48 13.81 7.14 -7.37
N VAL A 49 12.70 7.45 -8.01
CA VAL A 49 12.34 8.82 -8.42
C VAL A 49 11.08 9.23 -7.67
N HIS A 50 11.10 10.43 -7.12
CA HIS A 50 9.95 11.01 -6.44
C HIS A 50 8.77 11.15 -7.40
N SER A 51 7.54 11.01 -6.91
CA SER A 51 6.33 11.05 -7.75
C SER A 51 6.15 12.36 -8.53
N ARG A 52 6.76 13.47 -8.06
CA ARG A 52 6.79 14.76 -8.77
C ARG A 52 7.92 14.88 -9.81
N GLY A 53 8.84 13.92 -9.88
CA GLY A 53 9.94 13.89 -10.85
C GLY A 53 11.08 14.87 -10.58
N ASP A 54 11.14 15.47 -9.40
CA ASP A 54 12.10 16.51 -9.00
C ASP A 54 13.27 15.94 -8.17
N LEU A 55 13.02 14.90 -7.38
CA LEU A 55 13.99 14.27 -6.48
C LEU A 55 14.22 12.81 -6.85
N CYS A 56 15.38 12.28 -6.46
CA CYS A 56 15.68 10.86 -6.55
C CYS A 56 16.37 10.35 -5.29
N ILE A 57 16.18 9.07 -4.98
CA ILE A 57 16.96 8.34 -3.98
C ILE A 57 17.89 7.38 -4.72
N ARG A 58 19.19 7.47 -4.47
CA ARG A 58 20.18 6.57 -5.10
C ARG A 58 21.31 6.23 -4.17
N TYR A 59 22.01 5.16 -4.48
CA TYR A 59 23.22 4.75 -3.75
C TYR A 59 24.45 5.50 -4.26
N LEU A 60 25.21 6.11 -3.35
CA LEU A 60 26.50 6.73 -3.64
C LEU A 60 27.61 5.75 -3.22
N LYS A 61 28.20 5.08 -4.22
CA LYS A 61 29.15 3.97 -3.99
C LYS A 61 30.41 4.40 -3.24
N GLU A 62 30.93 5.58 -3.51
CA GLU A 62 32.19 6.08 -2.93
C GLU A 62 32.07 6.36 -1.43
N GLU A 63 30.89 6.81 -0.98
CA GLU A 63 30.63 7.13 0.43
C GLU A 63 29.86 6.03 1.16
N HIS A 64 29.43 4.98 0.46
CA HIS A 64 28.56 3.93 1.01
C HIS A 64 27.25 4.45 1.63
N ARG A 65 26.62 5.45 0.98
CA ARG A 65 25.41 6.13 1.46
C ARG A 65 24.23 6.00 0.52
N TRP A 66 23.03 6.01 1.07
CA TRP A 66 21.83 6.41 0.34
C TRP A 66 21.76 7.94 0.36
N ILE A 67 21.47 8.56 -0.78
CA ILE A 67 21.29 10.01 -0.86
C ILE A 67 19.95 10.34 -1.49
N ILE A 68 19.32 11.40 -1.02
CA ILE A 68 18.23 12.09 -1.72
C ILE A 68 18.85 13.30 -2.43
N ALA A 69 18.65 13.40 -3.74
CA ALA A 69 19.22 14.48 -4.54
C ALA A 69 18.24 15.02 -5.58
N CYS A 70 18.38 16.31 -5.92
CA CYS A 70 17.68 16.93 -7.03
C CYS A 70 18.09 16.29 -8.35
N LEU A 71 17.11 15.88 -9.16
CA LEU A 71 17.37 15.34 -10.49
C LEU A 71 17.99 16.40 -11.39
N GLY A 72 19.06 16.03 -12.11
CA GLY A 72 19.78 16.92 -13.03
C GLY A 72 20.82 17.85 -12.38
N GLN A 73 21.10 17.71 -11.09
CA GLN A 73 22.16 18.45 -10.40
C GLN A 73 23.22 17.52 -9.83
N ASP A 74 24.48 17.70 -10.22
CA ASP A 74 25.59 16.82 -9.79
C ASP A 74 25.88 16.90 -8.28
N ASN A 75 25.62 18.06 -7.65
CA ASN A 75 25.93 18.32 -6.23
C ASN A 75 24.68 18.61 -5.36
N GLY A 76 23.48 18.30 -5.85
CA GLY A 76 22.22 18.65 -5.17
C GLY A 76 21.79 17.69 -4.05
N CYS A 77 22.69 17.29 -3.14
CA CYS A 77 22.34 16.38 -2.03
C CYS A 77 21.54 17.10 -0.95
N VAL A 78 20.28 16.70 -0.75
CA VAL A 78 19.38 17.30 0.26
C VAL A 78 19.31 16.48 1.55
N ALA A 79 19.53 15.17 1.46
CA ALA A 79 19.60 14.28 2.61
C ALA A 79 20.46 13.04 2.30
N PHE A 80 21.00 12.40 3.32
CA PHE A 80 21.67 11.10 3.19
C PHE A 80 21.39 10.18 4.38
N ALA A 81 21.59 8.88 4.19
CA ALA A 81 21.63 7.89 5.26
C ALA A 81 22.80 6.93 5.00
N GLU A 82 23.50 6.53 6.07
CA GLU A 82 24.57 5.54 5.97
C GLU A 82 23.98 4.18 5.58
N ALA A 83 24.37 3.62 4.43
CA ALA A 83 23.66 2.47 3.88
C ALA A 83 23.91 1.17 4.65
N GLY A 84 25.08 1.04 5.28
CA GLY A 84 25.49 -0.17 5.99
C GLY A 84 25.34 -1.42 5.12
N HIS A 85 24.55 -2.37 5.59
CA HIS A 85 24.25 -3.63 4.89
C HIS A 85 22.86 -3.63 4.21
N PHE A 86 22.10 -2.53 4.32
CA PHE A 86 20.73 -2.45 3.81
C PHE A 86 20.71 -2.36 2.29
N GLN A 87 19.83 -3.16 1.66
CA GLN A 87 19.78 -3.28 0.20
C GLN A 87 18.93 -2.20 -0.49
N HIS A 88 18.06 -1.54 0.28
CA HIS A 88 17.18 -0.47 -0.20
C HIS A 88 17.11 0.66 0.84
N PRO A 89 16.75 1.89 0.43
CA PRO A 89 16.72 3.05 1.32
C PRO A 89 15.50 3.08 2.26
N GLY A 90 14.49 2.24 2.02
CA GLY A 90 13.27 2.16 2.85
C GLY A 90 13.39 1.39 4.17
N HIS A 91 14.60 0.97 4.57
CA HIS A 91 14.78 0.21 5.81
C HIS A 91 14.59 1.10 7.04
N ILE A 92 13.78 0.63 7.99
CA ILE A 92 13.35 1.38 9.19
C ILE A 92 14.50 1.84 10.10
N GLU A 93 15.62 1.12 10.09
CA GLU A 93 16.80 1.41 10.92
C GLU A 93 17.72 2.48 10.29
N LEU A 94 17.45 2.94 9.07
CA LEU A 94 18.23 4.00 8.44
C LEU A 94 17.92 5.35 9.10
N GLU A 95 18.94 5.96 9.68
CA GLU A 95 18.90 7.34 10.18
C GLU A 95 19.22 8.32 9.04
N TRP A 96 18.27 9.20 8.75
CA TRP A 96 18.42 10.21 7.70
C TRP A 96 18.96 11.52 8.26
N MET A 97 20.00 12.02 7.60
CA MET A 97 20.68 13.28 7.86
C MET A 97 20.26 14.28 6.79
N LEU A 98 19.62 15.40 7.16
CA LEU A 98 19.16 16.42 6.21
C LEU A 98 20.06 17.64 6.22
N TRP A 99 20.21 18.27 5.05
CA TRP A 99 20.92 19.53 4.93
C TRP A 99 20.11 20.67 5.56
N GLU A 100 20.65 21.28 6.62
CA GLU A 100 20.06 22.44 7.27
C GLU A 100 20.81 23.71 6.84
N ALA A 101 20.25 24.44 5.86
CA ALA A 101 20.92 25.62 5.27
C ALA A 101 21.28 26.68 6.31
N GLY A 102 20.44 26.89 7.33
CA GLY A 102 20.71 27.83 8.42
C GLY A 102 21.89 27.44 9.32
N ARG A 103 22.28 26.15 9.32
CA ARG A 103 23.42 25.63 10.07
C ARG A 103 24.63 25.32 9.20
N GLY A 104 24.45 25.23 7.88
CA GLY A 104 25.50 24.86 6.93
C GLY A 104 26.04 23.44 7.15
N MET A 105 25.21 22.52 7.65
CA MET A 105 25.61 21.14 7.92
C MET A 105 24.42 20.18 7.83
N PHE A 106 24.73 18.89 7.67
CA PHE A 106 23.74 17.82 7.78
C PHE A 106 23.42 17.53 9.25
N CYS A 107 22.13 17.45 9.59
CA CYS A 107 21.64 17.16 10.94
C CYS A 107 20.68 15.97 10.88
N ALA A 108 20.74 15.10 11.90
CA ALA A 108 19.75 14.04 12.06
C ALA A 108 18.37 14.65 12.31
N ASP A 109 17.34 14.13 11.65
CA ASP A 109 15.95 14.42 11.96
C ASP A 109 15.27 13.14 12.49
N PRO A 110 15.08 13.04 13.82
CA PRO A 110 14.45 11.88 14.43
C PRO A 110 13.02 11.63 13.95
N GLY A 111 12.34 12.62 13.35
CA GLY A 111 11.01 12.47 12.76
C GLY A 111 11.03 11.85 11.36
N MET A 112 12.08 12.12 10.57
CA MET A 112 12.18 11.64 9.19
C MET A 112 12.49 10.14 9.14
N ARG A 113 11.71 9.36 8.39
CA ARG A 113 12.14 8.01 7.94
C ARG A 113 11.75 7.76 6.50
N ALA A 114 12.43 6.78 5.92
CA ALA A 114 12.01 6.10 4.73
C ALA A 114 11.29 4.80 5.12
N LEU A 115 10.16 4.53 4.49
CA LEU A 115 9.30 3.40 4.78
C LEU A 115 9.06 2.59 3.51
N VAL A 116 9.09 1.27 3.63
CA VAL A 116 8.46 0.36 2.67
C VAL A 116 7.01 0.19 3.10
N ALA A 117 6.18 1.13 2.67
CA ALA A 117 4.80 1.18 3.08
C ALA A 117 3.93 1.81 1.98
N PRO A 118 2.74 1.24 1.71
CA PRO A 118 1.78 1.86 0.81
C PRO A 118 1.31 3.19 1.39
N THR A 119 0.97 4.16 0.52
CA THR A 119 0.43 5.46 0.93
C THR A 119 -1.01 5.36 1.42
N VAL A 120 -1.75 4.36 0.97
CA VAL A 120 -3.13 4.07 1.37
C VAL A 120 -3.27 2.59 1.62
N VAL A 121 -3.89 2.23 2.73
CA VAL A 121 -4.40 0.88 3.00
C VAL A 121 -5.91 0.93 3.14
N ARG A 122 -6.59 -0.18 2.87
CA ARG A 122 -8.04 -0.26 2.93
C ARG A 122 -8.45 -1.40 3.82
N MET A 123 -9.30 -1.09 4.79
CA MET A 123 -10.00 -2.08 5.59
C MET A 123 -11.31 -2.42 4.88
N ALA A 124 -11.55 -3.70 4.64
CA ALA A 124 -12.72 -4.16 3.91
C ALA A 124 -13.32 -5.43 4.51
N GLY A 125 -14.60 -5.65 4.21
CA GLY A 125 -15.29 -6.92 4.37
C GLY A 125 -16.12 -7.10 5.65
N ARG A 126 -16.13 -6.11 6.56
CA ARG A 126 -17.14 -6.05 7.62
C ARG A 126 -18.50 -5.63 7.05
N ARG A 127 -19.60 -6.30 7.40
CA ARG A 127 -20.95 -5.91 6.90
C ARG A 127 -21.42 -4.61 7.53
N ALA A 128 -22.20 -3.80 6.81
CA ALA A 128 -22.66 -2.48 7.26
C ALA A 128 -23.49 -2.55 8.56
N GLU A 129 -24.25 -3.62 8.74
CA GLU A 129 -25.08 -3.87 9.92
C GLU A 129 -24.34 -4.53 11.10
N ALA A 130 -23.09 -4.93 10.91
CA ALA A 130 -22.31 -5.60 11.95
C ALA A 130 -21.73 -4.61 12.97
N GLU A 131 -21.46 -5.08 14.18
CA GLU A 131 -20.68 -4.29 15.16
C GLU A 131 -19.33 -3.92 14.54
N ASN A 132 -18.84 -2.71 14.83
CA ASN A 132 -17.57 -2.20 14.30
C ASN A 132 -17.51 -2.14 12.76
N ALA A 133 -18.63 -2.11 12.03
CA ALA A 133 -18.66 -1.87 10.58
C ALA A 133 -17.90 -0.60 10.15
N ARG A 134 -17.80 0.38 11.05
CA ARG A 134 -17.06 1.64 10.89
C ARG A 134 -15.55 1.47 10.69
N ILE A 135 -14.99 0.29 10.94
CA ILE A 135 -13.57 0.01 10.64
C ILE A 135 -13.30 -0.06 9.15
N ASN A 136 -14.33 -0.27 8.32
CA ASN A 136 -14.16 -0.27 6.87
C ASN A 136 -13.83 1.13 6.37
N GLY A 137 -12.96 1.20 5.36
CA GLY A 137 -12.62 2.46 4.70
C GLY A 137 -11.18 2.52 4.22
N SER A 138 -10.82 3.66 3.64
CA SER A 138 -9.45 3.96 3.24
C SER A 138 -8.74 4.71 4.34
N TYR A 139 -7.54 4.25 4.68
CA TYR A 139 -6.66 4.87 5.66
C TYR A 139 -5.39 5.34 4.95
N THR A 140 -5.09 6.63 5.08
CA THR A 140 -3.94 7.28 4.46
C THR A 140 -2.76 7.31 5.42
N LEU A 141 -1.56 7.07 4.92
CA LEU A 141 -0.32 7.14 5.69
C LEU A 141 -0.18 8.54 6.29
N ALA A 142 -0.21 8.63 7.61
CA ALA A 142 -0.11 9.88 8.36
C ALA A 142 1.29 10.15 8.91
N GLY A 143 2.12 9.09 9.02
CA GLY A 143 3.46 9.20 9.59
C GLY A 143 3.89 7.89 10.22
N ILE A 144 4.59 7.99 11.35
CA ILE A 144 5.28 6.88 11.99
C ILE A 144 4.91 6.81 13.46
N MET A 145 4.64 5.61 13.93
CA MET A 145 4.34 5.30 15.32
C MET A 145 5.12 4.07 15.76
N GLU A 146 5.89 4.20 16.84
CA GLU A 146 6.74 3.12 17.36
C GLU A 146 7.65 2.51 16.27
N GLY A 147 8.21 3.39 15.43
CA GLY A 147 9.05 3.03 14.30
C GLY A 147 8.29 2.61 13.03
N ARG A 148 7.05 2.16 13.13
CA ARG A 148 6.29 1.62 11.99
C ARG A 148 5.34 2.65 11.36
N PRO A 149 4.90 2.43 10.11
CA PRO A 149 3.87 3.26 9.47
C PRO A 149 2.60 3.37 10.31
N ALA A 150 1.95 4.53 10.28
CA ALA A 150 0.63 4.73 10.86
C ALA A 150 -0.32 5.40 9.89
N TYR A 151 -1.58 4.97 9.92
CA TYR A 151 -2.58 5.33 8.93
C TYR A 151 -3.83 5.90 9.58
N VAL A 152 -4.33 7.02 9.07
CA VAL A 152 -5.55 7.67 9.55
C VAL A 152 -6.64 7.59 8.49
N GLN A 153 -7.88 7.36 8.91
CA GLN A 153 -9.01 7.50 7.99
C GLN A 153 -9.42 8.98 7.91
N PRO A 154 -9.39 9.61 6.73
CA PRO A 154 -9.73 11.02 6.58
C PRO A 154 -11.13 11.34 7.10
N GLY A 155 -11.26 12.48 7.79
CA GLY A 155 -12.54 12.96 8.34
C GLY A 155 -13.03 12.20 9.58
N THR A 156 -12.28 11.21 10.08
CA THR A 156 -12.61 10.48 11.31
C THR A 156 -11.47 10.54 12.32
N HIS A 157 -11.65 9.88 13.47
CA HIS A 157 -10.57 9.65 14.43
C HIS A 157 -10.01 8.23 14.36
N HIS A 158 -10.30 7.50 13.29
CA HIS A 158 -9.86 6.11 13.18
C HIS A 158 -8.38 6.06 12.77
N LEU A 159 -7.63 5.17 13.43
CA LEU A 159 -6.19 5.05 13.29
C LEU A 159 -5.80 3.58 13.23
N ILE A 160 -4.93 3.23 12.28
CA ILE A 160 -4.19 1.96 12.28
C ILE A 160 -2.76 2.26 12.67
N ARG A 161 -2.27 1.58 13.70
CA ARG A 161 -0.91 1.77 14.23
C ARG A 161 -0.29 0.46 14.67
N TYR A 162 1.03 0.45 14.80
CA TYR A 162 1.75 -0.65 15.41
C TYR A 162 1.85 -0.49 16.93
N SER A 163 1.93 -1.61 17.63
CA SER A 163 2.24 -1.74 19.05
C SER A 163 3.43 -2.68 19.22
N SER A 164 4.61 -2.11 19.44
CA SER A 164 5.87 -2.81 19.70
C SER A 164 5.82 -3.69 20.94
N ARG A 165 4.98 -3.35 21.92
CA ARG A 165 4.79 -4.12 23.15
C ARG A 165 4.12 -5.48 22.90
N THR A 166 3.15 -5.50 21.98
CA THR A 166 2.36 -6.71 21.69
C THR A 166 2.68 -7.31 20.33
N ASP A 167 3.58 -6.69 19.57
CA ASP A 167 3.86 -6.99 18.16
C ASP A 167 2.58 -7.08 17.31
N ARG A 168 1.71 -6.07 17.40
CA ARG A 168 0.40 -6.05 16.73
C ARG A 168 0.16 -4.79 15.93
N TRP A 169 -0.58 -4.95 14.84
CA TRP A 169 -1.32 -3.86 14.22
C TRP A 169 -2.64 -3.68 14.97
N LEU A 170 -2.92 -2.46 15.41
CA LEU A 170 -4.13 -2.09 16.16
C LEU A 170 -4.94 -1.10 15.32
N LEU A 171 -6.25 -1.30 15.24
CA LEU A 171 -7.20 -0.38 14.63
C LEU A 171 -8.07 0.23 15.72
N ASP A 172 -7.81 1.50 16.02
CA ASP A 172 -8.51 2.26 17.04
C ASP A 172 -9.63 3.08 16.37
N THR A 173 -10.89 2.92 16.80
CA THR A 173 -12.02 3.71 16.27
C THR A 173 -12.48 4.83 17.18
N ASP A 174 -12.18 4.73 18.47
CA ASP A 174 -12.69 5.69 19.44
C ASP A 174 -11.81 6.94 19.50
N GLY A 175 -10.76 6.95 18.68
CA GLY A 175 -9.81 8.03 18.59
C GLY A 175 -9.08 8.27 19.90
N LEU A 176 -8.11 9.17 19.82
CA LEU A 176 -7.53 9.77 21.01
C LEU A 176 -8.55 10.78 21.55
N VAL A 177 -9.54 10.35 22.33
CA VAL A 177 -10.54 11.21 23.01
C VAL A 177 -9.87 12.45 23.62
N GLU A 178 -10.13 13.63 23.06
CA GLU A 178 -9.63 14.98 23.39
C GLU A 178 -8.45 15.14 24.37
N PRO A 179 -7.41 15.96 24.07
CA PRO A 179 -7.43 17.05 23.08
C PRO A 179 -7.29 16.64 21.61
N SER A 180 -7.60 17.60 20.71
CA SER A 180 -7.71 17.47 19.26
C SER A 180 -6.58 16.63 18.62
N LEU A 181 -6.90 15.96 17.51
CA LEU A 181 -5.98 15.04 16.81
C LEU A 181 -4.64 15.70 16.46
N ALA A 182 -4.63 17.00 16.13
CA ALA A 182 -3.40 17.77 15.90
C ALA A 182 -2.65 18.09 17.20
N SER A 183 -3.35 18.58 18.24
CA SER A 183 -2.73 18.89 19.53
C SER A 183 -2.19 17.64 20.21
N ARG A 184 -2.84 16.48 20.03
CA ARG A 184 -2.32 15.20 20.47
C ARG A 184 -1.32 14.61 19.51
N LEU A 185 -1.38 14.68 18.18
CA LEU A 185 -0.24 14.26 17.37
C LEU A 185 1.03 15.00 17.80
N TYR A 186 0.95 16.31 18.08
CA TYR A 186 2.04 17.04 18.73
C TYR A 186 2.35 16.52 20.14
N TYR A 187 1.38 16.42 21.06
CA TYR A 187 1.64 15.93 22.42
C TYR A 187 2.09 14.46 22.48
N TRP A 188 1.76 13.66 21.48
CA TRP A 188 1.93 12.21 21.36
C TRP A 188 3.26 11.89 20.66
N ILE A 189 3.60 12.61 19.59
CA ILE A 189 4.96 12.61 19.00
C ILE A 189 5.98 13.07 20.04
N PHE A 190 5.64 14.05 20.90
CA PHE A 190 6.62 14.69 21.79
C PHE A 190 6.60 14.26 23.28
N ARG A 191 5.58 13.56 23.82
CA ARG A 191 5.52 13.22 25.28
C ARG A 191 5.33 11.76 25.67
N GLY A 192 5.18 10.81 24.75
CA GLY A 192 5.53 9.39 24.99
C GLY A 192 4.80 8.58 26.07
N ASP A 193 3.72 9.05 26.72
CA ASP A 193 3.00 8.21 27.71
C ASP A 193 1.92 7.36 27.05
N LEU A 194 2.35 6.20 26.53
CA LEU A 194 1.56 5.21 25.79
C LEU A 194 0.76 4.24 26.68
N ASN A 195 0.90 4.32 28.01
CA ASN A 195 0.55 3.20 28.89
C ASN A 195 -0.95 2.99 29.16
N ALA A 196 -1.77 4.04 29.11
CA ALA A 196 -3.20 3.96 29.47
C ALA A 196 -4.15 3.70 28.29
N ALA A 197 -3.72 4.00 27.06
CA ALA A 197 -4.51 3.82 25.84
C ALA A 197 -4.19 2.49 25.10
N GLY A 198 -3.15 1.77 25.55
CA GLY A 198 -2.40 0.82 24.72
C GLY A 198 -3.12 -0.43 24.19
N GLU A 199 -4.35 -0.74 24.61
CA GLU A 199 -5.04 -1.99 24.22
C GLU A 199 -6.49 -1.83 23.78
N ARG A 200 -7.08 -0.64 23.91
CA ARG A 200 -8.46 -0.42 23.47
C ARG A 200 -8.47 -0.17 21.96
N CYS A 201 -8.66 -1.24 21.20
CA CYS A 201 -8.82 -1.21 19.76
C CYS A 201 -10.14 -1.89 19.35
N ALA A 202 -10.66 -1.53 18.18
CA ALA A 202 -11.82 -2.19 17.58
C ALA A 202 -11.42 -3.47 16.85
N ALA A 203 -10.19 -3.53 16.33
CA ALA A 203 -9.61 -4.72 15.74
C ALA A 203 -8.09 -4.76 15.91
N PHE A 204 -7.50 -5.95 15.83
CA PHE A 204 -6.05 -6.11 15.75
C PHE A 204 -5.65 -7.23 14.79
N SER A 205 -4.38 -7.22 14.39
CA SER A 205 -3.71 -8.34 13.73
C SER A 205 -2.32 -8.55 14.32
N GLU A 206 -1.86 -9.80 14.41
CA GLU A 206 -0.49 -10.12 14.82
C GLU A 206 0.48 -9.70 13.73
N ALA A 207 1.38 -8.76 14.01
CA ALA A 207 2.20 -8.14 12.96
C ALA A 207 3.13 -9.13 12.28
N SER A 208 3.67 -10.11 13.03
CA SER A 208 4.46 -11.23 12.50
C SER A 208 5.60 -10.80 11.57
N GLY A 209 6.22 -9.66 11.87
CA GLY A 209 7.28 -9.06 11.05
C GLY A 209 6.80 -8.27 9.82
N SER A 210 5.50 -8.19 9.54
CA SER A 210 4.95 -7.38 8.46
C SER A 210 5.32 -5.90 8.64
N GLU A 211 5.77 -5.27 7.56
CA GLU A 211 6.21 -3.87 7.56
C GLU A 211 5.02 -2.88 7.62
N HIS A 212 3.84 -3.32 7.19
CA HIS A 212 2.62 -2.52 7.14
C HIS A 212 1.36 -3.38 7.40
N PRO A 213 0.22 -2.77 7.79
CA PRO A 213 -1.00 -3.51 8.11
C PRO A 213 -1.72 -4.05 6.86
N GLY A 214 -1.45 -3.49 5.68
CA GLY A 214 -2.10 -3.88 4.42
C GLY A 214 -1.63 -5.19 3.80
N SER A 215 -0.90 -6.05 4.53
CA SER A 215 -0.46 -7.35 4.02
C SER A 215 -1.62 -8.35 4.04
N SER A 216 -1.85 -9.01 2.90
CA SER A 216 -2.89 -10.02 2.75
C SER A 216 -2.77 -11.27 3.64
N ASP A 217 -1.61 -11.52 4.23
CA ASP A 217 -1.39 -12.67 5.12
C ASP A 217 -1.79 -12.38 6.58
N LEU A 218 -2.22 -11.15 6.87
CA LEU A 218 -2.61 -10.72 8.21
C LEU A 218 -4.05 -11.10 8.53
N ASP A 219 -4.22 -11.93 9.55
CA ASP A 219 -5.51 -12.29 10.13
C ASP A 219 -6.01 -11.18 11.06
N TRP A 220 -7.22 -10.67 10.82
CA TRP A 220 -7.81 -9.61 11.62
C TRP A 220 -8.82 -10.14 12.64
N PHE A 221 -8.59 -9.80 13.90
CA PHE A 221 -9.46 -10.10 15.01
C PHE A 221 -10.26 -8.85 15.38
N VAL A 222 -11.59 -8.94 15.33
CA VAL A 222 -12.51 -7.81 15.58
C VAL A 222 -13.17 -7.99 16.94
N TRP A 223 -13.28 -6.90 17.71
CA TRP A 223 -13.96 -6.90 19.00
C TRP A 223 -15.47 -7.11 18.82
N GLU A 224 -16.07 -7.98 19.63
CA GLU A 224 -17.50 -8.25 19.64
C GLU A 224 -18.06 -8.04 21.05
N SER A 225 -18.71 -6.90 21.30
CA SER A 225 -19.17 -6.48 22.64
C SER A 225 -20.11 -7.48 23.29
N ARG A 226 -20.93 -8.19 22.50
CA ARG A 226 -21.83 -9.23 23.02
C ARG A 226 -21.09 -10.41 23.64
N ARG A 227 -19.88 -10.70 23.17
CA ARG A 227 -19.03 -11.79 23.67
C ARG A 227 -17.93 -11.30 24.62
N GLY A 228 -17.62 -10.00 24.57
CA GLY A 228 -16.57 -9.40 25.38
C GLY A 228 -15.18 -9.89 25.03
N ASN A 229 -14.95 -10.26 23.77
CA ASN A 229 -13.65 -10.71 23.27
C ASN A 229 -13.45 -10.36 21.80
N PHE A 230 -12.20 -10.52 21.34
CA PHE A 230 -11.84 -10.44 19.94
C PHE A 230 -12.06 -11.78 19.25
N LEU A 231 -12.66 -11.78 18.06
CA LEU A 231 -12.87 -12.95 17.23
C LEU A 231 -12.20 -12.77 15.88
N LEU A 232 -11.59 -13.84 15.36
CA LEU A 232 -11.13 -13.88 13.97
C LEU A 232 -12.32 -13.66 13.04
N ASP A 233 -12.25 -12.61 12.24
CA ASP A 233 -13.25 -12.33 11.20
C ASP A 233 -12.61 -12.57 9.84
N GLN A 234 -12.84 -13.76 9.27
CA GLN A 234 -12.34 -14.13 7.94
C GLN A 234 -12.88 -13.24 6.82
N GLY A 235 -13.96 -12.49 7.08
CA GLY A 235 -14.47 -11.48 6.17
C GLY A 235 -13.62 -10.22 6.16
N VAL A 236 -12.90 -9.91 7.25
CA VAL A 236 -12.16 -8.66 7.39
C VAL A 236 -10.72 -8.82 6.95
N CYS A 237 -10.26 -7.93 6.07
CA CYS A 237 -8.85 -7.81 5.73
C CYS A 237 -8.43 -6.33 5.64
N CYS A 238 -7.12 -6.11 5.70
CA CYS A 238 -6.48 -4.86 5.30
C CYS A 238 -5.71 -5.12 4.00
N THR A 239 -5.86 -4.27 2.99
CA THR A 239 -5.27 -4.48 1.66
C THR A 239 -4.70 -3.19 1.08
N THR A 240 -3.78 -3.32 0.14
CA THR A 240 -3.33 -2.23 -0.73
C THR A 240 -4.10 -2.13 -2.05
N ALA A 241 -5.00 -3.07 -2.32
CA ALA A 241 -5.74 -3.14 -3.57
C ALA A 241 -6.61 -1.87 -3.79
N PRO A 242 -6.76 -1.42 -5.06
CA PRO A 242 -7.52 -0.21 -5.38
C PRO A 242 -9.01 -0.39 -5.05
N PRO A 243 -9.78 0.71 -4.85
CA PRO A 243 -11.20 0.63 -4.49
C PRO A 243 -12.07 0.25 -5.69
N SER A 244 -11.58 0.49 -6.90
CA SER A 244 -12.26 0.20 -8.15
C SER A 244 -11.28 -0.18 -9.25
N LEU A 245 -11.77 -0.95 -10.21
CA LEU A 245 -11.03 -1.47 -11.35
C LEU A 245 -11.83 -1.26 -12.63
N GLN A 246 -11.12 -1.02 -13.72
CA GLN A 246 -11.67 -0.98 -15.06
C GLN A 246 -11.16 -2.20 -15.82
N VAL A 247 -12.09 -3.07 -16.22
CA VAL A 247 -11.82 -4.11 -17.22
C VAL A 247 -12.15 -3.55 -18.60
N SER A 248 -11.22 -3.64 -19.54
CA SER A 248 -11.38 -3.07 -20.88
C SER A 248 -10.81 -3.97 -21.97
N GLY A 249 -11.18 -3.68 -23.22
CA GLY A 249 -10.54 -4.22 -24.42
C GLY A 249 -11.20 -5.42 -25.09
N ARG A 250 -12.15 -6.11 -24.43
CA ARG A 250 -12.95 -7.15 -25.13
C ARG A 250 -13.90 -6.48 -26.14
N ALA A 251 -13.82 -6.83 -27.42
CA ALA A 251 -14.66 -6.21 -28.43
C ALA A 251 -16.15 -6.59 -28.25
N GLY A 252 -17.06 -5.63 -28.45
CA GLY A 252 -18.51 -5.81 -28.20
C GLY A 252 -19.24 -6.84 -29.06
N TRP A 253 -18.59 -7.40 -30.08
CA TRP A 253 -19.12 -8.47 -30.93
C TRP A 253 -18.54 -9.86 -30.60
N ARG A 254 -17.57 -9.94 -29.68
CA ARG A 254 -16.97 -11.20 -29.23
C ARG A 254 -17.72 -11.75 -28.02
N GLU A 255 -17.67 -13.06 -27.84
CA GLU A 255 -18.20 -13.71 -26.63
C GLU A 255 -17.57 -13.13 -25.36
N ASN A 256 -18.30 -13.11 -24.25
CA ASN A 256 -17.83 -12.60 -22.96
C ASN A 256 -17.45 -11.10 -22.97
N GLU A 257 -17.97 -10.30 -23.89
CA GLU A 257 -17.85 -8.84 -23.90
C GLU A 257 -18.40 -8.19 -22.61
N PHE A 258 -19.37 -8.84 -21.96
CA PHE A 258 -19.94 -8.40 -20.70
C PHE A 258 -18.91 -8.29 -19.55
N ILE A 259 -17.72 -8.90 -19.67
CA ILE A 259 -16.65 -8.77 -18.67
C ILE A 259 -16.10 -7.34 -18.61
N ASN A 260 -16.21 -6.55 -19.68
CA ASN A 260 -15.78 -5.16 -19.68
C ASN A 260 -16.65 -4.31 -18.75
N GLY A 261 -16.04 -3.30 -18.13
CA GLY A 261 -16.72 -2.32 -17.30
C GLY A 261 -15.99 -2.07 -16.00
N GLU A 262 -16.62 -1.26 -15.16
CA GLU A 262 -16.13 -0.93 -13.83
C GLU A 262 -16.53 -2.01 -12.82
N TYR A 263 -15.61 -2.33 -11.91
CA TYR A 263 -15.82 -3.21 -10.78
C TYR A 263 -15.42 -2.48 -9.50
N ALA A 264 -16.26 -2.56 -8.47
CA ALA A 264 -15.99 -1.96 -7.17
C ALA A 264 -15.54 -3.03 -6.17
N LEU A 265 -14.64 -2.66 -5.27
CA LEU A 265 -14.22 -3.51 -4.15
C LEU A 265 -15.44 -3.82 -3.28
N ALA A 266 -15.83 -5.09 -3.22
CA ALA A 266 -17.09 -5.51 -2.60
C ALA A 266 -16.90 -6.28 -1.28
N GLY A 267 -15.70 -6.81 -1.03
CA GLY A 267 -15.36 -7.48 0.22
C GLY A 267 -14.22 -8.48 0.02
N THR A 268 -14.25 -9.55 0.80
CA THR A 268 -13.27 -10.63 0.75
C THR A 268 -13.91 -11.97 0.40
N TYR A 269 -13.13 -12.82 -0.25
CA TYR A 269 -13.48 -14.19 -0.59
C TYR A 269 -12.22 -15.05 -0.57
N LEU A 270 -12.23 -16.13 0.20
CA LEU A 270 -11.07 -17.02 0.39
C LEU A 270 -9.80 -16.26 0.85
N GLY A 271 -9.98 -15.31 1.77
CA GLY A 271 -8.87 -14.54 2.37
C GLY A 271 -8.32 -13.41 1.50
N ARG A 272 -8.79 -13.22 0.26
CA ARG A 272 -8.39 -12.09 -0.59
C ARG A 272 -9.57 -11.22 -0.97
N VAL A 273 -9.29 -10.00 -1.41
CA VAL A 273 -10.34 -9.11 -1.89
C VAL A 273 -11.02 -9.66 -3.15
N TYR A 274 -12.29 -9.32 -3.33
CA TYR A 274 -12.99 -9.49 -4.60
C TYR A 274 -13.67 -8.19 -5.01
N TYR A 275 -13.83 -8.06 -6.32
CA TYR A 275 -14.50 -6.93 -6.93
C TYR A 275 -15.80 -7.38 -7.57
N GLN A 276 -16.83 -6.54 -7.55
CA GLN A 276 -18.12 -6.83 -8.15
C GLN A 276 -18.49 -5.74 -9.13
N LYS A 277 -18.96 -6.14 -10.31
CA LYS A 277 -19.51 -5.21 -11.28
C LYS A 277 -20.88 -4.72 -10.81
N PRO A 278 -21.09 -3.41 -10.62
CA PRO A 278 -22.32 -2.86 -10.04
C PRO A 278 -23.60 -3.36 -10.75
N GLY A 279 -24.60 -3.74 -9.97
CA GLY A 279 -25.90 -4.21 -10.49
C GLY A 279 -25.88 -5.61 -11.12
N THR A 280 -24.75 -6.32 -11.06
CA THR A 280 -24.62 -7.68 -11.61
C THR A 280 -24.07 -8.65 -10.56
N HIS A 281 -24.06 -9.94 -10.88
CA HIS A 281 -23.38 -10.97 -10.08
C HIS A 281 -21.97 -11.26 -10.59
N ILE A 282 -21.48 -10.52 -11.59
CA ILE A 282 -20.15 -10.75 -12.16
C ILE A 282 -19.10 -10.21 -11.19
N VAL A 283 -18.10 -11.03 -10.90
CA VAL A 283 -17.04 -10.71 -9.92
C VAL A 283 -15.66 -10.96 -10.48
N ILE A 284 -14.67 -10.25 -9.93
CA ILE A 284 -13.25 -10.58 -10.05
C ILE A 284 -12.81 -11.14 -8.71
N ARG A 285 -12.29 -12.37 -8.67
CA ARG A 285 -11.90 -13.06 -7.43
C ARG A 285 -10.60 -13.85 -7.61
N PHE A 286 -9.87 -14.05 -6.52
CA PHE A 286 -8.69 -14.89 -6.52
C PHE A 286 -9.06 -16.38 -6.43
N TRP A 287 -8.28 -17.23 -7.10
CA TRP A 287 -8.41 -18.69 -7.05
C TRP A 287 -7.12 -19.34 -6.54
N PRO A 288 -7.05 -19.64 -5.22
CA PRO A 288 -5.84 -20.16 -4.59
C PRO A 288 -5.23 -21.41 -5.25
N PRO A 289 -5.99 -22.42 -5.71
CA PRO A 289 -5.40 -23.64 -6.27
C PRO A 289 -4.51 -23.45 -7.50
N ARG A 290 -4.63 -22.32 -8.21
CA ARG A 290 -3.79 -21.99 -9.38
C ARG A 290 -3.07 -20.65 -9.26
N SER A 291 -3.19 -19.97 -8.12
CA SER A 291 -2.63 -18.62 -7.93
C SER A 291 -2.97 -17.67 -9.09
N CYS A 292 -4.25 -17.59 -9.43
CA CYS A 292 -4.73 -16.76 -10.54
C CYS A 292 -5.96 -15.93 -10.15
N TRP A 293 -6.18 -14.85 -10.87
CA TRP A 293 -7.40 -14.04 -10.78
C TRP A 293 -8.40 -14.49 -11.84
N LEU A 294 -9.66 -14.63 -11.44
CA LEU A 294 -10.78 -15.05 -12.29
C LEU A 294 -11.78 -13.91 -12.45
N ILE A 295 -12.32 -13.74 -13.65
CA ILE A 295 -13.58 -13.02 -13.88
C ILE A 295 -14.69 -14.06 -13.99
N ASP A 296 -15.53 -14.14 -12.96
CA ASP A 296 -16.57 -15.14 -12.82
C ASP A 296 -17.95 -14.53 -13.13
N GLY A 297 -18.57 -15.03 -14.20
CA GLY A 297 -19.92 -14.66 -14.61
C GLY A 297 -21.03 -15.29 -13.78
N LEU A 298 -20.73 -16.15 -12.81
CA LEU A 298 -21.70 -16.81 -11.91
C LEU A 298 -21.55 -16.35 -10.43
N GLY A 299 -20.67 -15.37 -10.18
CA GLY A 299 -20.44 -14.79 -8.85
C GLY A 299 -19.40 -15.54 -8.01
N LEU A 300 -19.60 -15.52 -6.69
CA LEU A 300 -18.67 -16.15 -5.74
C LEU A 300 -18.95 -17.64 -5.60
N GLN A 301 -18.52 -18.43 -6.59
CA GLN A 301 -18.65 -19.89 -6.57
C GLN A 301 -17.30 -20.57 -6.23
N PRO A 302 -17.31 -21.69 -5.49
CA PRO A 302 -16.11 -22.49 -5.24
C PRO A 302 -15.77 -23.38 -6.45
N SER A 303 -15.73 -22.80 -7.65
CA SER A 303 -15.44 -23.52 -8.90
C SER A 303 -14.33 -22.81 -9.68
N ASP A 304 -13.72 -23.50 -10.63
CA ASP A 304 -12.77 -22.93 -11.59
C ASP A 304 -13.43 -22.50 -12.91
N ALA A 305 -14.76 -22.69 -13.05
CA ALA A 305 -15.52 -22.18 -14.19
C ALA A 305 -15.54 -20.64 -14.14
N CYS A 306 -15.02 -20.01 -15.19
CA CYS A 306 -14.89 -18.56 -15.27
C CYS A 306 -14.92 -18.08 -16.73
N SER A 307 -15.31 -16.82 -16.92
CA SER A 307 -15.33 -16.17 -18.24
C SER A 307 -13.92 -15.79 -18.70
N ALA A 308 -13.04 -15.43 -17.76
CA ALA A 308 -11.64 -15.14 -18.03
C ALA A 308 -10.77 -15.42 -16.80
N PHE A 309 -9.47 -15.65 -17.02
CA PHE A 309 -8.48 -15.71 -15.94
C PHE A 309 -7.13 -15.13 -16.36
N ALA A 310 -6.32 -14.75 -15.38
CA ALA A 310 -4.92 -14.37 -15.56
C ALA A 310 -4.08 -14.87 -14.39
N ASP A 311 -2.94 -15.48 -14.71
CA ASP A 311 -1.95 -15.89 -13.71
C ASP A 311 -1.31 -14.65 -13.09
N CYS A 312 -1.02 -14.72 -11.79
CA CYS A 312 -0.37 -13.63 -11.06
C CYS A 312 0.86 -14.11 -10.29
N LEU A 313 1.63 -13.15 -9.79
CA LEU A 313 2.70 -13.43 -8.84
C LEU A 313 2.09 -13.91 -7.50
N ALA A 314 2.86 -14.69 -6.73
CA ALA A 314 2.40 -15.28 -5.47
C ALA A 314 1.83 -14.24 -4.49
N ASP A 315 2.40 -13.03 -4.51
CA ASP A 315 2.09 -11.95 -3.57
C ASP A 315 1.18 -10.86 -4.18
N SER A 316 0.52 -11.15 -5.31
CA SER A 316 -0.36 -10.19 -5.99
C SER A 316 -1.63 -9.94 -5.19
N GLU A 317 -1.79 -8.74 -4.63
CA GLU A 317 -3.00 -8.34 -3.90
C GLU A 317 -4.13 -7.85 -4.80
N SER A 318 -3.82 -7.47 -6.05
CA SER A 318 -4.76 -6.90 -6.99
C SER A 318 -4.74 -7.63 -8.34
N PRO A 319 -5.89 -7.81 -9.02
CA PRO A 319 -5.94 -8.32 -10.39
C PRO A 319 -5.36 -7.35 -11.43
N ALA A 320 -5.02 -6.10 -11.05
CA ALA A 320 -4.30 -5.17 -11.92
C ALA A 320 -2.78 -5.47 -11.98
N ASP A 321 -2.25 -6.28 -11.06
CA ASP A 321 -0.83 -6.63 -10.98
C ASP A 321 -0.50 -7.97 -11.67
N VAL A 322 -1.38 -8.46 -12.54
CA VAL A 322 -1.14 -9.71 -13.28
C VAL A 322 0.02 -9.57 -14.26
N CYS A 323 0.86 -10.60 -14.32
CA CYS A 323 2.05 -10.64 -15.18
C CYS A 323 1.82 -11.31 -16.54
N SER A 324 0.61 -11.83 -16.76
CA SER A 324 0.22 -12.58 -17.96
C SER A 324 -0.93 -11.88 -18.69
N SER A 325 -1.11 -12.20 -19.98
CA SER A 325 -2.31 -11.80 -20.72
C SER A 325 -3.53 -12.52 -20.16
N TRP A 326 -4.67 -11.83 -20.11
CA TRP A 326 -5.94 -12.45 -19.75
C TRP A 326 -6.34 -13.50 -20.79
N LEU A 327 -6.68 -14.70 -20.31
CA LEU A 327 -7.23 -15.77 -21.13
C LEU A 327 -8.76 -15.77 -21.00
N VAL A 328 -9.46 -15.52 -22.10
CA VAL A 328 -10.93 -15.42 -22.13
C VAL A 328 -11.49 -16.71 -22.74
N TYR A 329 -12.51 -17.28 -22.11
CA TYR A 329 -13.19 -18.47 -22.63
C TYR A 329 -13.89 -18.15 -23.95
N GLU A 330 -13.72 -19.02 -24.96
CA GLU A 330 -14.47 -18.98 -26.21
C GLU A 330 -15.20 -20.31 -26.39
N ALA A 331 -16.53 -20.29 -26.25
CA ALA A 331 -17.41 -21.44 -26.37
C ALA A 331 -17.31 -22.09 -27.74
N THR A 332 -17.13 -21.31 -28.80
CA THR A 332 -16.88 -21.81 -30.16
C THR A 332 -15.64 -22.70 -30.27
N ARG A 333 -14.64 -22.50 -29.41
CA ARG A 333 -13.41 -23.29 -29.36
C ARG A 333 -13.36 -24.26 -28.16
N GLY A 334 -14.23 -24.08 -27.18
CA GLY A 334 -14.27 -24.88 -25.96
C GLY A 334 -13.03 -24.69 -25.08
N SER A 335 -12.39 -23.51 -25.13
CA SER A 335 -11.12 -23.25 -24.43
C SER A 335 -10.92 -21.78 -24.09
N HIS A 336 -10.12 -21.49 -23.07
CA HIS A 336 -9.62 -20.14 -22.79
C HIS A 336 -8.46 -19.79 -23.72
N LEU A 337 -8.53 -18.62 -24.35
CA LEU A 337 -7.51 -18.09 -25.26
C LEU A 337 -7.00 -16.74 -24.80
N ALA A 338 -5.70 -16.51 -24.95
CA ALA A 338 -5.10 -15.21 -24.68
C ALA A 338 -5.77 -14.12 -25.52
N ASP A 339 -6.29 -13.10 -24.85
CA ASP A 339 -6.83 -11.89 -25.47
C ASP A 339 -5.96 -10.70 -25.07
N PRO A 340 -4.98 -10.31 -25.90
CA PRO A 340 -4.02 -9.26 -25.54
C PRO A 340 -4.65 -7.88 -25.43
N CYS A 341 -5.88 -7.71 -25.91
CA CYS A 341 -6.63 -6.48 -25.75
C CYS A 341 -7.23 -6.37 -24.34
N VAL A 342 -7.50 -7.49 -23.66
CA VAL A 342 -8.14 -7.47 -22.34
C VAL A 342 -7.12 -7.05 -21.28
N ALA A 343 -7.43 -5.96 -20.59
CA ALA A 343 -6.62 -5.41 -19.52
C ALA A 343 -7.49 -5.03 -18.32
N VAL A 344 -6.89 -5.13 -17.14
CA VAL A 344 -7.47 -4.68 -15.87
C VAL A 344 -6.56 -3.60 -15.31
N SER A 345 -7.10 -2.41 -15.12
CA SER A 345 -6.38 -1.27 -14.56
C SER A 345 -7.14 -0.70 -13.36
N PRO A 346 -6.48 -0.09 -12.37
CA PRO A 346 -7.17 0.69 -11.36
C PRO A 346 -8.02 1.79 -12.02
N SER A 347 -9.28 1.93 -11.62
CA SER A 347 -10.09 3.06 -12.07
C SER A 347 -9.59 4.30 -11.32
N GLY A 348 -9.14 5.31 -12.07
CA GLY A 348 -8.53 6.51 -11.49
C GLY A 348 -9.55 7.36 -10.74
N ASP A 349 -9.68 7.14 -9.43
CA ASP A 349 -10.49 8.00 -8.54
C ASP A 349 -9.71 8.51 -7.31
N ASP A 350 -8.41 8.23 -7.24
CA ASP A 350 -7.54 8.79 -6.19
C ASP A 350 -7.33 10.32 -6.33
N GLY A 351 -7.82 10.93 -7.43
CA GLY A 351 -7.78 12.37 -7.66
C GLY A 351 -8.64 13.20 -6.70
N SER A 352 -9.54 12.58 -5.93
CA SER A 352 -10.35 13.27 -4.92
C SER A 352 -9.62 13.50 -3.59
N ALA A 353 -8.54 12.78 -3.30
CA ALA A 353 -7.76 12.97 -2.07
C ALA A 353 -6.71 14.10 -2.18
N GLN A 354 -6.39 14.57 -3.39
CA GLN A 354 -5.40 15.63 -3.60
C GLN A 354 -5.91 17.04 -3.23
N MET A 355 -7.21 17.24 -3.03
CA MET A 355 -7.75 18.56 -2.69
C MET A 355 -7.77 18.90 -1.19
N ASP A 356 -7.56 17.95 -0.29
CA ASP A 356 -7.60 18.20 1.17
C ASP A 356 -6.23 18.21 1.87
N GLU A 357 -5.14 17.88 1.17
CA GLU A 357 -3.78 18.01 1.72
C GLU A 357 -3.44 19.49 2.01
N GLN A 358 -4.01 20.43 1.23
CA GLN A 358 -3.97 21.85 1.56
C GLN A 358 -4.86 22.22 2.76
N MET A 359 -5.98 21.54 3.01
CA MET A 359 -6.84 21.88 4.15
C MET A 359 -6.24 21.44 5.49
N LEU A 360 -5.56 20.29 5.53
CA LEU A 360 -4.84 19.84 6.73
C LEU A 360 -3.66 20.75 7.10
N CYS A 361 -2.99 21.38 6.12
CA CYS A 361 -1.95 22.38 6.38
C CYS A 361 -2.49 23.80 6.59
N SER A 362 -3.64 24.17 6.00
CA SER A 362 -4.19 25.54 6.07
C SER A 362 -5.04 25.81 7.31
N SER A 363 -5.59 24.78 7.95
CA SER A 363 -6.25 24.91 9.26
C SER A 363 -5.25 24.89 10.44
N MET A 364 -3.95 25.03 10.17
CA MET A 364 -2.87 25.00 11.15
C MET A 364 -2.06 26.32 11.23
N CYS A 365 -2.58 27.42 10.69
CA CYS A 365 -2.03 28.78 10.85
C CYS A 365 -2.81 29.59 11.88
#